data_AF-A0A2B7Z708-F1
#
_entry.id   AF-A0A2B7Z708-F1
#
_cell.length_a   1.000
_cell.length_b   1.000
_cell.length_c   1.000
_cell.angle_alpha   90.00
_cell.angle_beta   90.00
_cell.angle_gamma   90.00
#
_symmetry.space_group_name_H-M   'P 1'
#
loop_
_entity.id
_entity.type
_entity.pdbx_description
1 polymer ?
#
loop_
_entity_poly.entity_id
_entity_poly.type
_entity_poly.pdbx_seq_one_letter_code
_entity_poly.pdbx_strand_id
1 'polypeptide(L)'
;MFVFRVEALPKDPVFPADLKQLGYFINDRDQIKMISNPEEDFLFKINTNDRYNEMQKEAMNTCIREIVTSRLLNMGLKTLRLPIGAAANSQHVPILTSPAFQSQSRLIVVFGEPTQDLGIWTYRVISKEGINIGSAVDFVTANHVSSSSPRAGTGFILTNPGQLVWHCAKERAISLPTWHALPRRNAVEPPMRMTFRNKIPGNETWQDHITYVFEEVLGKLAAPDVKIDVIGLAEGGLGAVRYLAEHWSTWKPRISSLCLTNPLHDTNHLHPPDFATFMSTRSRAYLLSDKPLDTPVAGRYEFGCNCYSSGEALNVECIMPKASGGMLKWLDAMFENSGLEEVEIIVGEDEVHVNVAG
;
A
#
# COMPACT_ATOMS: atom_id res chain seq x y z
N MET A 1 22.04 36.99 -25.26
CA MET A 1 21.16 35.86 -24.88
C MET A 1 22.04 34.63 -24.78
N PHE A 2 22.12 33.99 -23.61
CA PHE A 2 22.87 32.74 -23.46
C PHE A 2 22.09 31.62 -24.13
N VAL A 3 22.64 31.05 -25.21
CA VAL A 3 22.02 29.94 -25.95
C VAL A 3 22.77 28.67 -25.57
N PHE A 4 22.11 27.76 -24.86
CA PHE A 4 22.65 26.43 -24.60
C PHE A 4 22.48 25.55 -25.85
N ARG A 5 23.54 24.86 -26.26
CA ARG A 5 23.48 23.83 -27.30
C ARG A 5 23.04 22.52 -26.65
N VAL A 6 22.14 21.78 -27.29
CA VAL A 6 21.61 20.52 -26.76
C VAL A 6 22.73 19.51 -26.50
N GLU A 7 23.76 19.50 -27.34
CA GLU A 7 24.92 18.61 -27.22
C GLU A 7 25.82 18.95 -26.02
N ALA A 8 25.70 20.18 -25.49
CA ALA A 8 26.43 20.62 -24.30
C ALA A 8 25.67 20.33 -23.00
N LEU A 9 24.44 19.82 -23.07
CA LEU A 9 23.67 19.44 -21.89
C LEU A 9 24.16 18.11 -21.32
N PRO A 10 24.14 17.93 -19.98
CA PRO A 10 24.52 16.67 -19.36
C PRO A 10 23.61 15.54 -19.83
N LYS A 11 24.20 14.40 -20.20
CA LYS A 11 23.44 13.21 -20.58
C LYS A 11 22.58 12.73 -19.40
N ASP A 12 21.41 12.18 -19.70
CA ASP A 12 20.58 11.56 -18.67
C ASP A 12 21.31 10.32 -18.12
N PRO A 13 21.44 10.15 -16.80
CA PRO A 13 22.10 8.99 -16.22
C PRO A 13 21.30 7.72 -16.46
N VAL A 14 22.00 6.63 -16.74
CA VAL A 14 21.41 5.32 -17.00
C VAL A 14 21.93 4.34 -15.97
N PHE A 15 21.00 3.73 -15.23
CA PHE A 15 21.28 2.64 -14.30
C PHE A 15 20.48 1.41 -14.75
N PRO A 16 21.12 0.26 -14.98
CA PRO A 16 20.42 -0.96 -15.33
C PRO A 16 19.58 -1.43 -14.13
N ALA A 17 18.35 -1.86 -14.39
CA ALA A 17 17.51 -2.51 -13.38
C ALA A 17 17.97 -3.96 -13.16
N ASP A 18 19.17 -4.12 -12.61
CA ASP A 18 19.78 -5.39 -12.26
C ASP A 18 20.58 -5.18 -10.97
N LEU A 19 20.24 -5.92 -9.90
CA LEU A 19 20.86 -5.73 -8.59
C LEU A 19 22.38 -5.84 -8.63
N LYS A 20 22.93 -6.83 -9.36
CA LYS A 20 24.38 -7.04 -9.40
C LYS A 20 25.07 -5.91 -10.15
N GLN A 21 24.49 -5.44 -11.25
CA GLN A 21 25.01 -4.31 -12.02
C GLN A 21 24.88 -2.98 -11.26
N LEU A 22 23.89 -2.86 -10.36
CA LEU A 22 23.80 -1.75 -9.41
C LEU A 22 24.80 -1.87 -8.26
N GLY A 23 25.53 -2.98 -8.13
CA GLY A 23 26.49 -3.22 -7.06
C GLY A 23 25.88 -3.82 -5.79
N TYR A 24 24.74 -4.49 -5.89
CA TYR A 24 24.00 -5.07 -4.76
C TYR A 24 23.70 -6.55 -4.93
N PHE A 25 23.47 -7.23 -3.81
CA PHE A 25 22.97 -8.60 -3.76
C PHE A 25 21.97 -8.76 -2.62
N ILE A 26 21.20 -9.86 -2.64
CA ILE A 26 20.30 -10.24 -1.55
C ILE A 26 21.02 -11.29 -0.70
N ASN A 27 21.16 -11.05 0.59
CA ASN A 27 21.79 -12.01 1.51
C ASN A 27 20.79 -13.08 2.01
N ASP A 28 21.27 -14.01 2.83
CA ASP A 28 20.44 -15.10 3.39
C ASP A 28 19.34 -14.62 4.35
N ARG A 29 19.39 -13.35 4.78
CA ARG A 29 18.37 -12.70 5.62
C ARG A 29 17.38 -11.86 4.80
N ASP A 30 17.40 -12.00 3.48
CA ASP A 30 16.53 -11.26 2.56
C ASP A 30 16.78 -9.73 2.52
N GLN A 31 17.96 -9.29 2.94
CA GLN A 31 18.37 -7.87 2.93
C GLN A 31 19.16 -7.55 1.67
N ILE A 32 18.96 -6.34 1.13
CA ILE A 32 19.72 -5.82 0.00
C ILE A 32 21.01 -5.17 0.52
N LYS A 33 22.15 -5.74 0.18
CA LYS A 33 23.48 -5.31 0.65
C LYS A 33 24.41 -4.97 -0.50
N MET A 34 25.32 -4.03 -0.29
CA MET A 34 26.35 -3.69 -1.27
C MET A 34 27.33 -4.86 -1.46
N ILE A 35 27.70 -5.14 -2.71
CA ILE A 35 28.71 -6.16 -3.05
C ILE A 35 30.10 -5.74 -2.56
N SER A 36 30.45 -4.46 -2.68
CA SER A 36 31.76 -3.92 -2.27
C SER A 36 31.92 -3.82 -0.75
N ASN A 37 30.83 -3.64 -0.02
CA ASN A 37 30.82 -3.57 1.44
C ASN A 37 29.51 -4.20 1.99
N PRO A 38 29.49 -5.51 2.28
CA PRO A 38 28.27 -6.23 2.68
C PRO A 38 27.57 -5.74 3.95
N GLU A 39 28.21 -4.89 4.75
CA GLU A 39 27.58 -4.26 5.92
C GLU A 39 26.67 -3.09 5.53
N GLU A 40 26.93 -2.44 4.39
CA GLU A 40 26.20 -1.27 3.93
C GLU A 40 24.89 -1.61 3.18
N ASP A 41 23.86 -0.83 3.47
CA ASP A 41 22.54 -0.88 2.83
C ASP A 41 22.53 -0.10 1.50
N PHE A 42 21.34 0.07 0.89
CA PHE A 42 21.17 0.95 -0.26
C PHE A 42 21.59 2.40 0.03
N LEU A 43 22.45 2.96 -0.82
CA LEU A 43 22.89 4.35 -0.74
C LEU A 43 22.16 5.17 -1.80
N PHE A 44 21.21 5.99 -1.37
CA PHE A 44 20.44 6.86 -2.26
C PHE A 44 21.23 8.06 -2.79
N LYS A 45 21.97 8.75 -1.91
CA LYS A 45 22.68 9.99 -2.25
C LYS A 45 24.11 9.68 -2.74
N ILE A 46 24.23 9.29 -4.00
CA ILE A 46 25.53 9.02 -4.66
C ILE A 46 26.08 10.23 -5.42
N ASN A 47 25.25 11.24 -5.67
CA ASN A 47 25.61 12.42 -6.44
C ASN A 47 24.94 13.69 -5.90
N THR A 48 25.55 14.85 -6.14
CA THR A 48 24.95 16.15 -5.81
C THR A 48 23.77 16.49 -6.72
N ASN A 49 23.76 15.97 -7.95
CA ASN A 49 22.65 16.09 -8.88
C ASN A 49 21.56 15.06 -8.56
N ASP A 50 20.38 15.55 -8.18
CA ASP A 50 19.24 14.70 -7.79
C ASP A 50 18.77 13.75 -8.89
N ARG A 51 18.96 14.10 -10.16
CA ARG A 51 18.58 13.21 -11.27
C ARG A 51 19.33 11.88 -11.22
N TYR A 52 20.60 11.88 -10.83
CA TYR A 52 21.39 10.63 -10.70
C TYR A 52 20.85 9.75 -9.57
N ASN A 53 20.56 10.36 -8.42
CA ASN A 53 20.03 9.66 -7.25
C ASN A 53 18.64 9.06 -7.56
N GLU A 54 17.77 9.82 -8.23
CA GLU A 54 16.44 9.35 -8.64
C GLU A 54 16.50 8.21 -9.66
N MET A 55 17.38 8.29 -10.66
CA MET A 55 17.53 7.23 -11.67
C MET A 55 18.08 5.93 -11.07
N GLN A 56 19.04 6.03 -10.14
CA GLN A 56 19.55 4.85 -9.42
C GLN A 56 18.45 4.25 -8.51
N LYS A 57 17.73 5.08 -7.76
CA LYS A 57 16.62 4.66 -6.90
C LYS A 57 15.55 3.94 -7.71
N GLU A 58 15.16 4.48 -8.86
CA GLU A 58 14.15 3.85 -9.73
C GLU A 58 14.63 2.52 -10.30
N ALA A 59 15.91 2.38 -10.66
CA ALA A 59 16.48 1.12 -11.09
C ALA A 59 16.45 0.07 -9.95
N MET A 60 16.79 0.47 -8.72
CA MET A 60 16.68 -0.37 -7.53
C MET A 60 15.22 -0.77 -7.24
N ASN A 61 14.30 0.19 -7.25
CA ASN A 61 12.88 -0.05 -7.03
C ASN A 61 12.29 -0.97 -8.11
N THR A 62 12.76 -0.89 -9.35
CA THR A 62 12.38 -1.83 -10.41
C THR A 62 12.77 -3.27 -10.05
N CYS A 63 14.02 -3.49 -9.62
CA CYS A 63 14.47 -4.82 -9.17
C CYS A 63 13.57 -5.35 -8.04
N ILE A 64 13.32 -4.50 -7.03
CA ILE A 64 12.51 -4.85 -5.87
C ILE A 64 11.09 -5.24 -6.28
N ARG A 65 10.43 -4.45 -7.13
CA ARG A 65 9.07 -4.75 -7.62
C ARG A 65 8.99 -6.06 -8.37
N GLU A 66 9.98 -6.36 -9.21
CA GLU A 66 10.02 -7.62 -9.95
C GLU A 66 10.19 -8.82 -9.02
N ILE A 67 11.04 -8.69 -8.00
CA ILE A 67 11.22 -9.73 -6.97
C ILE A 67 9.92 -9.95 -6.17
N VAL A 68 9.32 -8.87 -5.65
CA VAL A 68 8.08 -8.94 -4.86
C VAL A 68 6.93 -9.52 -5.69
N THR A 69 6.75 -9.03 -6.92
CA THR A 69 5.72 -9.57 -7.84
C THR A 69 5.94 -11.05 -8.10
N SER A 70 7.18 -11.46 -8.38
CA SER A 70 7.51 -12.87 -8.64
C SER A 70 7.22 -13.74 -7.41
N ARG A 71 7.58 -13.29 -6.20
CA ARG A 71 7.29 -14.00 -4.95
C ARG A 71 5.80 -14.16 -4.72
N LEU A 72 5.02 -13.09 -4.85
CA LEU A 72 3.56 -13.14 -4.68
C LEU A 72 2.89 -14.06 -5.70
N LEU A 73 3.29 -14.01 -6.97
CA LEU A 73 2.75 -14.91 -8.00
C LEU A 73 3.13 -16.37 -7.75
N ASN A 74 4.35 -16.64 -7.26
CA ASN A 74 4.80 -17.99 -6.88
C ASN A 74 4.04 -18.55 -5.66
N MET A 75 3.51 -17.69 -4.80
CA MET A 75 2.59 -18.07 -3.71
C MET A 75 1.17 -18.36 -4.21
N GLY A 76 0.91 -18.18 -5.50
CA GLY A 76 -0.34 -18.52 -6.15
C GLY A 76 -1.27 -17.35 -6.40
N LEU A 77 -0.91 -16.11 -6.03
CA LEU A 77 -1.70 -14.93 -6.39
C LEU A 77 -1.87 -14.83 -7.90
N LYS A 78 -2.99 -14.24 -8.31
CA LYS A 78 -3.33 -13.97 -9.70
C LYS A 78 -3.46 -12.48 -9.94
N THR A 79 -2.97 -12.04 -11.08
CA THR A 79 -3.19 -10.67 -11.54
C THR A 79 -4.59 -10.54 -12.13
N LEU A 80 -5.39 -9.65 -11.57
CA LEU A 80 -6.63 -9.17 -12.17
C LEU A 80 -6.38 -7.77 -12.72
N ARG A 81 -6.74 -7.54 -13.99
CA ARG A 81 -6.59 -6.25 -14.66
C ARG A 81 -7.85 -5.44 -14.53
N LEU A 82 -7.70 -4.16 -14.17
CA LEU A 82 -8.77 -3.19 -14.12
C LEU A 82 -8.55 -2.12 -15.21
N PRO A 83 -9.56 -1.74 -15.99
CA PRO A 83 -10.93 -2.26 -15.97
C PRO A 83 -11.04 -3.75 -16.25
N ILE A 84 -12.06 -4.38 -15.67
CA ILE A 84 -12.36 -5.80 -15.89
C ILE A 84 -12.53 -6.04 -17.39
N GLY A 85 -11.84 -7.04 -17.92
CA GLY A 85 -11.83 -7.36 -19.35
C GLY A 85 -10.78 -6.61 -20.18
N ALA A 86 -10.00 -5.70 -19.58
CA ALA A 86 -8.91 -5.04 -20.28
C ALA A 86 -7.84 -6.05 -20.76
N ALA A 87 -7.42 -5.90 -22.02
CA ALA A 87 -6.34 -6.69 -22.59
C ALA A 87 -4.99 -6.30 -21.97
N ALA A 88 -4.03 -7.24 -21.97
CA ALA A 88 -2.71 -7.04 -21.37
C ALA A 88 -1.90 -5.89 -22.00
N ASN A 89 -2.17 -5.53 -23.26
CA ASN A 89 -1.53 -4.45 -24.00
C ASN A 89 -2.37 -3.16 -24.07
N SER A 90 -3.50 -3.11 -23.36
CA SER A 90 -4.42 -1.95 -23.31
C SER A 90 -4.38 -1.26 -21.95
N GLN A 91 -4.87 -0.02 -21.85
CA GLN A 91 -4.88 0.78 -20.62
C GLN A 91 -5.50 0.02 -19.44
N HIS A 92 -4.65 -0.47 -18.52
CA HIS A 92 -5.09 -1.19 -17.34
C HIS A 92 -4.15 -0.97 -16.15
N VAL A 93 -4.69 -1.13 -14.94
CA VAL A 93 -3.95 -1.25 -13.68
C VAL A 93 -4.11 -2.69 -13.14
N PRO A 94 -3.01 -3.36 -12.76
CA PRO A 94 -3.10 -4.68 -12.14
C PRO A 94 -3.44 -4.55 -10.65
N ILE A 95 -4.26 -5.46 -10.14
CA ILE A 95 -4.38 -5.81 -8.72
C ILE A 95 -4.02 -7.28 -8.54
N LEU A 96 -3.73 -7.72 -7.31
CA LEU A 96 -3.45 -9.13 -7.04
C LEU A 96 -4.56 -9.75 -6.18
N THR A 97 -5.02 -10.93 -6.58
CA THR A 97 -6.08 -11.66 -5.89
C THR A 97 -5.67 -13.10 -5.60
N SER A 98 -6.22 -13.69 -4.54
CA SER A 98 -6.18 -15.15 -4.37
C SER A 98 -6.95 -15.89 -5.48
N PRO A 99 -6.58 -17.13 -5.87
CA PRO A 99 -7.16 -17.88 -6.99
C PRO A 99 -8.67 -18.16 -6.96
N ALA A 100 -9.34 -17.94 -5.82
CA ALA A 100 -10.76 -18.28 -5.63
C ALA A 100 -11.54 -17.21 -4.86
N PHE A 101 -11.08 -15.95 -4.88
CA PHE A 101 -11.71 -14.85 -4.12
C PHE A 101 -13.21 -14.67 -4.40
N GLN A 102 -13.66 -15.10 -5.59
CA GLN A 102 -15.06 -15.01 -6.00
C GLN A 102 -15.99 -15.97 -5.24
N SER A 103 -15.47 -17.07 -4.70
CA SER A 103 -16.26 -18.12 -4.02
C SER A 103 -15.96 -18.23 -2.52
N GLN A 104 -15.13 -17.33 -1.98
CA GLN A 104 -14.75 -17.37 -0.57
C GLN A 104 -15.81 -16.68 0.30
N SER A 105 -16.03 -17.23 1.49
CA SER A 105 -16.98 -16.68 2.46
C SER A 105 -16.45 -15.44 3.20
N ARG A 106 -15.12 -15.25 3.16
CA ARG A 106 -14.43 -14.10 3.75
C ARG A 106 -13.38 -13.55 2.79
N LEU A 107 -13.26 -12.22 2.72
CA LEU A 107 -12.22 -11.50 1.99
C LEU A 107 -11.53 -10.49 2.89
N ILE A 108 -10.20 -10.41 2.78
CA ILE A 108 -9.41 -9.29 3.30
C ILE A 108 -8.96 -8.44 2.12
N VAL A 109 -9.41 -7.18 2.07
CA VAL A 109 -9.11 -6.24 0.99
C VAL A 109 -8.16 -5.18 1.51
N VAL A 110 -6.99 -5.05 0.89
CA VAL A 110 -5.99 -4.05 1.26
C VAL A 110 -6.03 -2.88 0.27
N PHE A 111 -6.42 -1.70 0.77
CA PHE A 111 -6.30 -0.42 0.10
C PHE A 111 -4.99 0.25 0.48
N GLY A 112 -3.99 0.12 -0.41
CA GLY A 112 -2.65 0.68 -0.21
C GLY A 112 -2.59 2.20 -0.35
N GLU A 113 -1.37 2.74 -0.33
CA GLU A 113 -1.13 4.17 -0.49
C GLU A 113 -0.96 4.56 -1.98
N PRO A 114 -1.46 5.73 -2.42
CA PRO A 114 -1.28 6.21 -3.79
C PRO A 114 0.17 6.51 -4.21
N THR A 115 1.11 6.48 -3.26
CA THR A 115 2.53 6.74 -3.50
C THR A 115 3.37 5.46 -3.58
N GLN A 116 2.81 4.31 -3.22
CA GLN A 116 3.49 3.02 -3.20
C GLN A 116 3.13 2.17 -4.42
N ASP A 117 4.05 1.30 -4.83
CA ASP A 117 3.81 0.34 -5.90
C ASP A 117 3.06 -0.89 -5.36
N LEU A 118 2.37 -1.62 -6.25
CA LEU A 118 1.59 -2.81 -5.88
C LEU A 118 2.43 -3.83 -5.10
N GLY A 119 1.96 -4.15 -3.89
CA GLY A 119 2.61 -5.13 -3.00
C GLY A 119 3.80 -4.57 -2.23
N ILE A 120 4.11 -3.28 -2.33
CA ILE A 120 5.17 -2.62 -1.54
C ILE A 120 4.52 -1.83 -0.40
N TRP A 121 5.01 -2.02 0.83
CA TRP A 121 4.62 -1.18 1.96
C TRP A 121 5.58 -0.02 2.11
N THR A 122 6.88 -0.31 2.12
CA THR A 122 7.91 0.71 2.27
C THR A 122 9.27 0.26 1.78
N TYR A 123 9.84 1.03 0.86
CA TYR A 123 11.21 0.83 0.39
C TYR A 123 12.26 1.01 1.50
N ARG A 124 11.93 1.71 2.60
CA ARG A 124 12.83 1.91 3.74
C ARG A 124 13.08 0.62 4.50
N VAL A 125 12.02 -0.14 4.81
CA VAL A 125 12.13 -1.45 5.48
C VAL A 125 12.72 -2.47 4.53
N ILE A 126 12.34 -2.44 3.24
CA ILE A 126 12.94 -3.32 2.22
C ILE A 126 14.47 -3.17 2.17
N SER A 127 14.96 -1.93 2.18
CA SER A 127 16.38 -1.66 2.07
C SER A 127 17.18 -2.03 3.32
N LYS A 128 16.55 -2.16 4.49
CA LYS A 128 17.22 -2.34 5.79
C LYS A 128 16.92 -3.68 6.47
N GLU A 129 15.65 -4.02 6.60
CA GLU A 129 15.17 -5.18 7.36
C GLU A 129 14.96 -6.39 6.45
N GLY A 130 14.44 -6.19 5.23
CA GLY A 130 14.32 -7.23 4.23
C GLY A 130 13.16 -7.03 3.25
N ILE A 131 13.29 -7.61 2.06
CA ILE A 131 12.30 -7.44 0.97
C ILE A 131 10.93 -7.96 1.40
N ASN A 132 10.87 -9.13 2.02
CA ASN A 132 9.62 -9.73 2.46
C ASN A 132 8.91 -8.90 3.53
N ILE A 133 9.67 -8.38 4.50
CA ILE A 133 9.14 -7.62 5.64
C ILE A 133 8.51 -6.31 5.16
N GLY A 134 9.20 -5.57 4.28
CA GLY A 134 8.71 -4.29 3.76
C GLY A 134 7.72 -4.40 2.60
N SER A 135 7.24 -5.60 2.28
CA SER A 135 6.30 -5.87 1.19
C SER A 135 5.14 -6.75 1.63
N ALA A 136 4.19 -6.97 0.73
CA ALA A 136 3.03 -7.82 0.99
C ALA A 136 3.39 -9.32 1.10
N VAL A 137 4.64 -9.73 0.89
CA VAL A 137 5.02 -11.15 0.89
C VAL A 137 4.82 -11.78 2.26
N ASP A 138 5.32 -11.17 3.34
CA ASP A 138 5.12 -11.72 4.70
C ASP A 138 3.65 -11.63 5.13
N PHE A 139 2.98 -10.54 4.75
CA PHE A 139 1.54 -10.38 4.98
C PHE A 139 0.74 -11.53 4.36
N VAL A 140 0.99 -11.83 3.08
CA VAL A 140 0.34 -12.95 2.37
C VAL A 140 0.76 -14.29 2.97
N THR A 141 2.03 -14.46 3.33
CA THR A 141 2.55 -15.70 3.95
C THR A 141 1.83 -16.00 5.25
N ALA A 142 1.64 -14.98 6.09
CA ALA A 142 0.92 -15.09 7.34
C ALA A 142 -0.54 -15.54 7.12
N ASN A 143 -1.13 -15.32 5.94
CA ASN A 143 -2.49 -15.74 5.59
C ASN A 143 -2.57 -17.13 4.94
N HIS A 144 -1.46 -17.69 4.42
CA HIS A 144 -1.41 -19.04 3.84
C HIS A 144 -1.28 -20.16 4.90
N VAL A 145 -1.69 -19.92 6.13
CA VAL A 145 -1.51 -20.87 7.23
C VAL A 145 -2.54 -22.00 7.13
N SER A 146 -2.06 -23.24 7.33
CA SER A 146 -2.75 -24.54 7.53
C SER A 146 -4.29 -24.57 7.49
N SER A 147 -4.88 -25.65 6.97
CA SER A 147 -6.34 -25.92 6.96
C SER A 147 -7.05 -25.84 8.33
N SER A 148 -6.30 -25.75 9.43
CA SER A 148 -6.78 -25.57 10.80
C SER A 148 -6.77 -24.10 11.29
N SER A 149 -6.39 -23.14 10.44
CA SER A 149 -6.36 -21.71 10.77
C SER A 149 -7.76 -21.09 10.68
N PRO A 150 -8.08 -20.06 11.50
CA PRO A 150 -9.24 -19.18 11.30
C PRO A 150 -9.35 -18.57 9.89
N ARG A 151 -8.21 -18.55 9.18
CA ARG A 151 -8.08 -17.98 7.84
C ARG A 151 -8.17 -19.03 6.72
N ALA A 152 -8.42 -20.30 7.06
CA ALA A 152 -8.71 -21.32 6.07
C ALA A 152 -9.95 -20.92 5.25
N GLY A 153 -9.77 -20.78 3.93
CA GLY A 153 -10.84 -20.32 3.04
C GLY A 153 -11.02 -18.80 2.96
N THR A 154 -10.16 -18.00 3.60
CA THR A 154 -10.15 -16.53 3.44
C THR A 154 -9.47 -16.12 2.15
N GLY A 155 -10.14 -15.29 1.36
CA GLY A 155 -9.55 -14.68 0.18
C GLY A 155 -8.90 -13.36 0.50
N PHE A 156 -8.04 -12.92 -0.40
CA PHE A 156 -7.39 -11.64 -0.24
C PHE A 156 -7.22 -10.93 -1.58
N ILE A 157 -7.28 -9.61 -1.51
CA ILE A 157 -7.15 -8.69 -2.63
C ILE A 157 -6.18 -7.57 -2.22
N LEU A 158 -5.09 -7.44 -2.97
CA LEU A 158 -4.17 -6.32 -2.88
C LEU A 158 -4.49 -5.35 -4.01
N THR A 159 -5.04 -4.19 -3.67
CA THR A 159 -5.39 -3.14 -4.64
C THR A 159 -4.16 -2.33 -5.04
N ASN A 160 -4.28 -1.47 -6.05
CA ASN A 160 -3.17 -0.72 -6.63
C ASN A 160 -3.52 0.75 -6.88
N PRO A 161 -3.76 1.54 -5.80
CA PRO A 161 -4.06 2.96 -5.95
C PRO A 161 -2.83 3.80 -6.36
N GLY A 162 -1.62 3.23 -6.35
CA GLY A 162 -0.40 3.98 -6.62
C GLY A 162 0.12 3.94 -8.05
N GLN A 163 -0.27 2.94 -8.86
CA GLN A 163 0.22 2.79 -10.24
C GLN A 163 -0.84 3.11 -11.29
N LEU A 164 -1.43 4.30 -11.19
CA LEU A 164 -2.58 4.71 -12.01
C LEU A 164 -2.21 5.46 -13.31
N VAL A 165 -0.92 5.52 -13.66
CA VAL A 165 -0.45 6.17 -14.89
C VAL A 165 -0.15 5.11 -15.95
N TRP A 166 -0.83 5.16 -17.09
CA TRP A 166 -0.55 4.27 -18.21
C TRP A 166 0.70 4.71 -18.99
N HIS A 167 1.73 3.88 -19.01
CA HIS A 167 2.91 4.08 -19.83
C HIS A 167 2.77 3.41 -21.19
N CYS A 168 2.38 4.20 -22.20
CA CYS A 168 2.09 3.71 -23.55
C CYS A 168 3.23 2.88 -24.17
N ALA A 169 4.49 3.29 -24.01
CA ALA A 169 5.61 2.64 -24.69
C ALA A 169 5.99 1.27 -24.10
N LYS A 170 5.58 0.99 -22.86
CA LYS A 170 5.83 -0.29 -22.19
C LYS A 170 4.53 -1.04 -21.87
N GLU A 171 3.40 -0.53 -22.33
CA GLU A 171 2.07 -1.12 -22.16
C GLU A 171 1.82 -1.57 -20.71
N ARG A 172 2.11 -0.69 -19.74
CA ARG A 172 1.97 -1.00 -18.31
C ARG A 172 1.55 0.20 -17.49
N ALA A 173 0.87 -0.08 -16.38
CA ALA A 173 0.61 0.88 -15.31
C ALA A 173 1.92 1.16 -14.52
N ILE A 174 2.16 2.43 -14.19
CA ILE A 174 3.28 2.89 -13.37
C ILE A 174 2.84 3.94 -12.36
N SER A 175 3.62 4.10 -11.30
CA SER A 175 3.42 5.15 -10.32
C SER A 175 3.92 6.50 -10.82
N LEU A 176 3.43 7.58 -10.20
CA LEU A 176 3.89 8.93 -10.52
C LEU A 176 5.40 9.13 -10.26
N PRO A 177 5.99 8.61 -9.17
CA PRO A 177 7.45 8.61 -8.99
C PRO A 177 8.19 7.94 -10.16
N THR A 178 7.73 6.76 -10.61
CA THR A 178 8.32 6.08 -11.77
C THR A 178 8.15 6.89 -13.07
N TRP A 179 7.03 7.59 -13.27
CA TRP A 179 6.86 8.49 -14.41
C TRP A 179 7.91 9.61 -14.42
N HIS A 180 8.17 10.23 -13.26
CA HIS A 180 9.20 11.24 -13.12
C HIS A 180 10.60 10.70 -13.34
N ALA A 181 10.83 9.42 -13.04
CA ALA A 181 12.09 8.72 -13.25
C ALA A 181 12.23 8.04 -14.63
N LEU A 182 11.31 8.28 -15.59
CA LEU A 182 11.49 7.79 -16.96
C LEU A 182 12.73 8.44 -17.63
N PRO A 183 13.46 7.71 -18.50
CA PRO A 183 14.59 8.25 -19.24
C PRO A 183 14.24 9.50 -20.05
N ARG A 184 15.17 10.46 -20.11
CA ARG A 184 15.05 11.75 -20.81
C ARG A 184 16.17 11.92 -21.83
N ARG A 185 16.08 12.93 -22.70
CA ARG A 185 17.13 13.17 -23.71
C ARG A 185 18.40 13.71 -23.06
N ASN A 186 18.25 14.44 -21.96
CA ASN A 186 19.34 14.96 -21.13
C ASN A 186 18.87 15.12 -19.67
N ALA A 187 19.81 15.24 -18.73
CA ALA A 187 19.54 15.22 -17.29
C ALA A 187 18.77 16.44 -16.75
N VAL A 188 18.66 17.52 -17.53
CA VAL A 188 18.00 18.78 -17.12
C VAL A 188 16.66 19.01 -17.83
N GLU A 189 16.28 18.11 -18.74
CA GLU A 189 14.99 18.16 -19.41
C GLU A 189 13.87 17.88 -18.40
N PRO A 190 12.70 18.54 -18.48
CA PRO A 190 11.57 18.21 -17.61
C PRO A 190 11.02 16.81 -17.91
N PRO A 191 10.25 16.21 -16.98
CA PRO A 191 9.50 14.99 -17.22
C PRO A 191 8.58 15.10 -18.44
N MET A 192 8.30 13.97 -19.10
CA MET A 192 7.34 13.93 -20.19
C MET A 192 5.96 14.41 -19.72
N ARG A 193 5.29 15.21 -20.56
CA ARG A 193 3.93 15.67 -20.27
C ARG A 193 2.95 14.53 -20.44
N MET A 194 2.14 14.28 -19.43
CA MET A 194 1.02 13.33 -19.52
C MET A 194 -0.11 13.88 -20.40
N THR A 195 -0.77 12.98 -21.12
CA THR A 195 -1.95 13.26 -21.95
C THR A 195 -3.10 12.32 -21.57
N PHE A 196 -4.25 12.45 -22.22
CA PHE A 196 -5.37 11.51 -22.02
C PHE A 196 -4.99 10.05 -22.28
N ARG A 197 -3.97 9.77 -23.10
CA ARG A 197 -3.46 8.42 -23.37
C ARG A 197 -2.79 7.77 -22.16
N ASN A 198 -2.43 8.56 -21.14
CA ASN A 198 -1.81 8.08 -19.92
C ASN A 198 -2.84 7.80 -18.80
N LYS A 199 -4.12 8.06 -19.05
CA LYS A 199 -5.19 7.72 -18.11
C LYS A 199 -5.54 6.23 -18.23
N ILE A 200 -6.01 5.63 -17.15
CA ILE A 200 -6.59 4.28 -17.16
C ILE A 200 -8.10 4.46 -16.93
N PRO A 201 -8.97 4.01 -17.84
CA PRO A 201 -10.41 4.25 -17.73
C PRO A 201 -10.98 3.75 -16.39
N GLY A 202 -11.79 4.57 -15.72
CA GLY A 202 -12.41 4.24 -14.42
C GLY A 202 -11.42 4.08 -13.25
N ASN A 203 -10.14 4.36 -13.48
CA ASN A 203 -9.04 4.26 -12.51
C ASN A 203 -8.09 5.46 -12.70
N GLU A 204 -8.64 6.63 -13.03
CA GLU A 204 -7.88 7.83 -13.35
C GLU A 204 -7.24 8.48 -12.12
N THR A 205 -7.87 8.31 -10.96
CA THR A 205 -7.41 8.78 -9.66
C THR A 205 -7.49 7.65 -8.64
N TRP A 206 -6.82 7.82 -7.49
CA TRP A 206 -6.88 6.81 -6.43
C TRP A 206 -8.29 6.67 -5.86
N GLN A 207 -9.09 7.74 -5.86
CA GLN A 207 -10.51 7.71 -5.49
C GLN A 207 -11.33 6.89 -6.50
N ASP A 208 -11.10 7.10 -7.80
CA ASP A 208 -11.76 6.34 -8.86
C ASP A 208 -11.40 4.86 -8.73
N HIS A 209 -10.12 4.54 -8.46
CA HIS A 209 -9.68 3.16 -8.26
C HIS A 209 -10.36 2.47 -7.07
N ILE A 210 -10.47 3.16 -5.91
CA ILE A 210 -11.16 2.61 -4.75
C ILE A 210 -12.64 2.36 -5.05
N THR A 211 -13.30 3.33 -5.68
CA THR A 211 -14.69 3.22 -6.14
C THR A 211 -14.86 2.03 -7.09
N TYR A 212 -13.98 1.91 -8.08
CA TYR A 212 -13.97 0.80 -9.03
C TYR A 212 -13.81 -0.55 -8.32
N VAL A 213 -12.92 -0.65 -7.35
CA VAL A 213 -12.73 -1.89 -6.58
C VAL A 213 -14.00 -2.24 -5.81
N PHE A 214 -14.66 -1.30 -5.14
CA PHE A 214 -15.92 -1.58 -4.46
C PHE A 214 -17.03 -1.99 -5.45
N GLU A 215 -17.25 -1.22 -6.51
CA GLU A 215 -18.39 -1.41 -7.40
C GLU A 215 -18.21 -2.60 -8.34
N GLU A 216 -17.06 -2.70 -8.98
CA GLU A 216 -16.84 -3.66 -10.07
C GLU A 216 -16.19 -4.94 -9.55
N VAL A 217 -15.22 -4.85 -8.64
CA VAL A 217 -14.53 -6.04 -8.13
C VAL A 217 -15.32 -6.70 -7.00
N LEU A 218 -15.59 -5.97 -5.92
CA LEU A 218 -16.31 -6.50 -4.75
C LEU A 218 -17.82 -6.60 -5.01
N GLY A 219 -18.38 -5.66 -5.75
CA GLY A 219 -19.81 -5.60 -6.04
C GLY A 219 -20.28 -6.64 -7.06
N LYS A 220 -19.48 -6.91 -8.11
CA LYS A 220 -19.88 -7.81 -9.20
C LYS A 220 -19.14 -9.14 -9.25
N LEU A 221 -17.87 -9.21 -8.83
CA LEU A 221 -17.09 -10.45 -8.92
C LEU A 221 -17.08 -11.27 -7.62
N ALA A 222 -17.08 -10.63 -6.45
CA ALA A 222 -17.08 -11.34 -5.16
C ALA A 222 -18.47 -11.91 -4.84
N ALA A 223 -18.51 -12.99 -4.05
CA ALA A 223 -19.78 -13.61 -3.65
C ALA A 223 -20.71 -12.60 -2.95
N PRO A 224 -22.03 -12.59 -3.23
CA PRO A 224 -22.95 -11.59 -2.69
C PRO A 224 -23.02 -11.54 -1.16
N ASP A 225 -22.85 -12.69 -0.50
CA ASP A 225 -22.91 -12.89 0.94
C ASP A 225 -21.54 -12.89 1.64
N VAL A 226 -20.46 -12.64 0.88
CA VAL A 226 -19.10 -12.60 1.41
C VAL A 226 -18.95 -11.57 2.52
N LYS A 227 -18.22 -11.94 3.58
CA LYS A 227 -17.77 -11.01 4.62
C LYS A 227 -16.45 -10.38 4.23
N ILE A 228 -16.37 -9.05 4.33
CA ILE A 228 -15.24 -8.27 3.85
C ILE A 228 -14.62 -7.55 5.04
N ASP A 229 -13.38 -7.90 5.33
CA ASP A 229 -12.50 -7.11 6.18
C ASP A 229 -11.67 -6.16 5.31
N VAL A 230 -11.52 -4.93 5.77
CA VAL A 230 -10.80 -3.89 5.03
C VAL A 230 -9.56 -3.49 5.81
N ILE A 231 -8.42 -3.46 5.14
CA ILE A 231 -7.19 -2.83 5.64
C ILE A 231 -6.92 -1.61 4.78
N GLY A 232 -6.96 -0.42 5.37
CA GLY A 232 -6.77 0.85 4.68
C GLY A 232 -5.51 1.58 5.13
N LEU A 233 -4.62 1.90 4.20
CA LEU A 233 -3.39 2.63 4.49
C LEU A 233 -3.54 4.09 4.04
N ALA A 234 -3.36 5.04 4.97
CA ALA A 234 -3.40 6.49 4.72
C ALA A 234 -4.58 6.91 3.80
N GLU A 235 -4.33 7.45 2.61
CA GLU A 235 -5.36 7.86 1.65
C GLU A 235 -6.22 6.67 1.16
N GLY A 236 -5.64 5.48 1.04
CA GLY A 236 -6.38 4.26 0.75
C GLY A 236 -7.45 3.96 1.80
N GLY A 237 -7.11 4.16 3.08
CA GLY A 237 -8.06 4.07 4.19
C GLY A 237 -9.10 5.18 4.19
N LEU A 238 -8.70 6.43 3.92
CA LEU A 238 -9.63 7.54 3.77
C LEU A 238 -10.67 7.29 2.67
N GLY A 239 -10.21 6.85 1.50
CA GLY A 239 -11.10 6.55 0.39
C GLY A 239 -12.08 5.43 0.70
N ALA A 240 -11.62 4.36 1.38
CA ALA A 240 -12.48 3.28 1.81
C ALA A 240 -13.54 3.75 2.83
N VAL A 241 -13.14 4.52 3.85
CA VAL A 241 -14.08 5.06 4.85
C VAL A 241 -15.11 5.97 4.19
N ARG A 242 -14.69 6.89 3.32
CA ARG A 242 -15.61 7.81 2.62
C ARG A 242 -16.59 7.08 1.72
N TYR A 243 -16.09 6.12 0.93
CA TYR A 243 -16.94 5.34 0.06
C TYR A 243 -17.97 4.53 0.86
N LEU A 244 -17.55 3.89 1.96
CA LEU A 244 -18.44 3.15 2.83
C LEU A 244 -19.46 4.04 3.54
N ALA A 245 -19.07 5.22 4.00
CA ALA A 245 -19.97 6.21 4.60
C ALA A 245 -21.11 6.58 3.63
N GLU A 246 -20.76 6.92 2.38
CA GLU A 246 -21.71 7.33 1.35
C GLU A 246 -22.64 6.17 0.90
N HIS A 247 -22.17 4.92 0.99
CA HIS A 247 -22.88 3.74 0.48
C HIS A 247 -23.24 2.72 1.57
N TRP A 248 -23.29 3.16 2.83
CA TRP A 248 -23.31 2.26 3.98
C TRP A 248 -24.48 1.29 3.97
N SER A 249 -25.68 1.74 3.59
CA SER A 249 -26.87 0.89 3.52
C SER A 249 -26.69 -0.35 2.62
N THR A 250 -25.87 -0.24 1.58
CA THR A 250 -25.58 -1.33 0.64
C THR A 250 -24.49 -2.26 1.17
N TRP A 251 -23.47 -1.69 1.81
CA TRP A 251 -22.27 -2.43 2.23
C TRP A 251 -22.33 -2.99 3.65
N LYS A 252 -23.13 -2.40 4.54
CA LYS A 252 -23.32 -2.82 5.93
C LYS A 252 -23.51 -4.33 6.12
N PRO A 253 -24.28 -5.06 5.28
CA PRO A 253 -24.45 -6.51 5.46
C PRO A 253 -23.17 -7.33 5.15
N ARG A 254 -22.24 -6.77 4.38
CA ARG A 254 -21.04 -7.46 3.86
C ARG A 254 -19.77 -7.06 4.61
N ILE A 255 -19.66 -5.82 5.08
CA ILE A 255 -18.45 -5.37 5.80
C ILE A 255 -18.41 -5.99 7.21
N SER A 256 -17.30 -6.61 7.55
CA SER A 256 -17.06 -7.29 8.82
C SER A 256 -16.30 -6.40 9.81
N SER A 257 -15.13 -5.88 9.40
CA SER A 257 -14.31 -5.00 10.24
C SER A 257 -13.27 -4.22 9.43
N LEU A 258 -12.75 -3.13 10.01
CA LEU A 258 -11.74 -2.26 9.39
C LEU A 258 -10.49 -2.13 10.27
N CYS A 259 -9.31 -2.27 9.68
CA CYS A 259 -8.06 -1.78 10.26
C CYS A 259 -7.49 -0.64 9.41
N LEU A 260 -7.05 0.43 10.05
CA LEU A 260 -6.53 1.62 9.39
C LEU A 260 -5.11 1.91 9.86
N THR A 261 -4.20 2.27 8.95
CA THR A 261 -2.86 2.77 9.32
C THR A 261 -2.77 4.24 8.99
N ASN A 262 -2.39 5.06 9.97
CA ASN A 262 -2.37 6.53 9.83
C ASN A 262 -3.68 7.04 9.18
N PRO A 263 -4.83 6.85 9.86
CA PRO A 263 -6.11 7.27 9.32
C PRO A 263 -6.09 8.76 8.98
N LEU A 264 -6.66 9.11 7.83
CA LEU A 264 -6.79 10.51 7.37
C LEU A 264 -8.25 10.98 7.34
N HIS A 265 -9.18 10.16 7.83
CA HIS A 265 -10.57 10.57 8.05
C HIS A 265 -10.69 11.21 9.43
N ASP A 266 -11.83 11.82 9.70
CA ASP A 266 -12.19 12.31 11.02
C ASP A 266 -13.67 11.97 11.29
N THR A 267 -14.18 12.33 12.46
CA THR A 267 -15.59 12.11 12.82
C THR A 267 -16.60 12.80 11.89
N ASN A 268 -16.23 13.85 11.15
CA ASN A 268 -17.12 14.50 10.17
C ASN A 268 -17.37 13.61 8.93
N HIS A 269 -16.50 12.64 8.68
CA HIS A 269 -16.69 11.64 7.63
C HIS A 269 -17.61 10.50 8.06
N LEU A 270 -17.96 10.41 9.35
CA LEU A 270 -18.67 9.26 9.93
C LEU A 270 -20.18 9.49 9.93
N HIS A 271 -20.75 9.52 8.73
CA HIS A 271 -22.19 9.56 8.52
C HIS A 271 -22.60 8.50 7.51
N PRO A 272 -23.77 7.86 7.65
CA PRO A 272 -24.82 8.04 8.68
C PRO A 272 -24.43 7.58 10.10
N PRO A 273 -25.25 7.89 11.15
CA PRO A 273 -24.92 7.53 12.54
C PRO A 273 -24.66 6.05 12.79
N ASP A 274 -25.32 5.15 12.05
CA ASP A 274 -25.07 3.71 12.18
C ASP A 274 -23.73 3.28 11.57
N PHE A 275 -23.20 4.03 10.60
CA PHE A 275 -21.80 3.89 10.14
C PHE A 275 -20.83 4.36 11.21
N ALA A 276 -21.11 5.48 11.89
CA ALA A 276 -20.30 5.94 13.02
C ALA A 276 -20.25 4.90 14.16
N THR A 277 -21.39 4.28 14.49
CA THR A 277 -21.44 3.17 15.45
C THR A 277 -20.59 2.00 14.99
N PHE A 278 -20.67 1.61 13.72
CA PHE A 278 -19.82 0.55 13.17
C PHE A 278 -18.33 0.90 13.24
N MET A 279 -17.95 2.14 12.92
CA MET A 279 -16.56 2.58 13.06
C MET A 279 -16.09 2.49 14.51
N SER A 280 -16.93 2.91 15.44
CA SER A 280 -16.67 2.89 16.88
C SER A 280 -16.44 1.50 17.45
N THR A 281 -17.22 0.51 17.02
CA THR A 281 -17.24 -0.84 17.61
C THR A 281 -16.54 -1.91 16.78
N ARG A 282 -16.33 -1.68 15.48
CA ARG A 282 -15.78 -2.65 14.52
C ARG A 282 -14.66 -2.10 13.64
N SER A 283 -14.00 -1.03 14.08
CA SER A 283 -12.80 -0.52 13.45
C SER A 283 -11.67 -0.26 14.44
N ARG A 284 -10.43 -0.39 13.98
CA ARG A 284 -9.22 0.01 14.72
C ARG A 284 -8.30 0.84 13.86
N ALA A 285 -7.64 1.81 14.48
CA ALA A 285 -6.57 2.58 13.87
C ALA A 285 -5.22 2.30 14.53
N TYR A 286 -4.17 2.24 13.72
CA TYR A 286 -2.78 2.15 14.15
C TYR A 286 -2.06 3.44 13.81
N LEU A 287 -1.49 4.09 14.83
CA LEU A 287 -0.85 5.39 14.75
C LEU A 287 0.66 5.30 14.97
N LEU A 288 1.39 6.34 14.57
CA LEU A 288 2.79 6.49 14.97
C LEU A 288 2.89 6.61 16.48
N SER A 289 3.63 5.69 17.08
CA SER A 289 3.97 5.71 18.50
C SER A 289 5.11 4.72 18.74
N ASP A 290 6.03 5.12 19.60
CA ASP A 290 7.15 4.31 20.11
C ASP A 290 6.73 3.35 21.23
N LYS A 291 5.48 3.44 21.71
CA LYS A 291 4.91 2.49 22.68
C LYS A 291 4.84 1.09 22.06
N PRO A 292 4.86 0.02 22.87
CA PRO A 292 4.69 -1.34 22.35
C PRO A 292 3.47 -1.49 21.44
N LEU A 293 3.58 -2.31 20.40
CA LEU A 293 2.47 -2.64 19.49
C LEU A 293 1.20 -3.01 20.28
N ASP A 294 0.05 -2.58 19.79
CA ASP A 294 -1.27 -2.79 20.41
C ASP A 294 -1.48 -2.08 21.77
N THR A 295 -0.59 -1.17 22.16
CA THR A 295 -0.83 -0.28 23.31
C THR A 295 -1.85 0.79 22.93
N PRO A 296 -2.95 1.00 23.67
CA PRO A 296 -3.90 2.08 23.39
C PRO A 296 -3.22 3.47 23.40
N VAL A 297 -3.61 4.34 22.46
CA VAL A 297 -3.13 5.72 22.34
C VAL A 297 -4.30 6.69 22.09
N ALA A 298 -4.04 7.99 22.30
CA ALA A 298 -5.00 9.05 21.98
C ALA A 298 -5.31 9.07 20.47
N GLY A 299 -6.51 9.53 20.09
CA GLY A 299 -6.96 9.61 18.70
C GLY A 299 -8.43 9.20 18.50
N ARG A 300 -9.04 8.50 19.46
CA ARG A 300 -10.44 8.05 19.34
C ARG A 300 -11.43 9.18 19.07
N TYR A 301 -11.28 10.33 19.72
CA TYR A 301 -12.16 11.47 19.50
C TYR A 301 -12.02 12.08 18.10
N GLU A 302 -10.87 11.91 17.46
CA GLU A 302 -10.61 12.39 16.10
C GLU A 302 -11.13 11.40 15.06
N PHE A 303 -10.83 10.11 15.23
CA PHE A 303 -11.08 9.06 14.23
C PHE A 303 -12.34 8.23 14.47
N GLY A 304 -13.04 8.44 15.60
CA GLY A 304 -14.26 7.73 15.95
C GLY A 304 -14.10 6.22 16.16
N CYS A 305 -12.88 5.71 16.34
CA CYS A 305 -12.56 4.31 16.60
C CYS A 305 -11.38 4.17 17.57
N ASN A 306 -11.16 2.98 18.13
CA ASN A 306 -10.03 2.78 19.05
C ASN A 306 -8.69 2.91 18.30
N CYS A 307 -7.75 3.63 18.91
CA CYS A 307 -6.44 3.91 18.35
C CYS A 307 -5.36 3.18 19.16
N TYR A 308 -4.42 2.57 18.45
CA TYR A 308 -3.35 1.76 19.02
C TYR A 308 -2.00 2.17 18.47
N SER A 309 -0.97 1.99 19.28
CA SER A 309 0.41 2.12 18.84
C SER A 309 0.73 1.07 17.78
N SER A 310 1.36 1.51 16.71
CA SER A 310 1.98 0.64 15.70
C SER A 310 3.34 0.09 16.11
N GLY A 311 3.97 0.63 17.16
CA GLY A 311 5.38 0.39 17.46
C GLY A 311 6.36 1.04 16.47
N GLU A 312 5.88 1.85 15.54
CA GLU A 312 6.67 2.68 14.64
C GLU A 312 6.59 4.14 15.08
N ALA A 313 7.74 4.76 15.33
CA ALA A 313 7.80 6.08 15.95
C ALA A 313 7.78 7.23 14.94
N LEU A 314 8.24 7.01 13.70
CA LEU A 314 8.65 8.12 12.81
C LEU A 314 8.04 8.06 11.40
N ASN A 315 7.86 6.88 10.84
CA ASN A 315 7.60 6.72 9.41
C ASN A 315 6.24 6.05 9.19
N VAL A 316 5.25 6.79 8.71
CA VAL A 316 3.89 6.29 8.48
C VAL A 316 3.88 5.04 7.60
N GLU A 317 4.70 5.03 6.55
CA GLU A 317 4.80 3.91 5.60
C GLU A 317 5.30 2.61 6.25
N CYS A 318 5.92 2.71 7.45
CA CYS A 318 6.42 1.57 8.22
C CYS A 318 5.38 1.02 9.22
N ILE A 319 4.19 1.63 9.36
CA ILE A 319 3.15 1.11 10.26
C ILE A 319 2.68 -0.27 9.82
N MET A 320 2.35 -0.44 8.54
CA MET A 320 1.83 -1.71 8.00
C MET A 320 2.75 -2.92 8.28
N PRO A 321 4.07 -2.87 7.96
CA PRO A 321 4.94 -4.01 8.25
C PRO A 321 5.09 -4.31 9.75
N LYS A 322 4.99 -3.32 10.64
CA LYS A 322 5.06 -3.54 12.10
C LYS A 322 3.76 -4.04 12.71
N ALA A 323 2.62 -3.54 12.25
CA ALA A 323 1.32 -3.76 12.89
C ALA A 323 0.45 -4.84 12.22
N SER A 324 0.79 -5.30 11.01
CA SER A 324 -0.03 -6.25 10.26
C SER A 324 -0.36 -7.55 11.01
N GLY A 325 0.55 -8.06 11.85
CA GLY A 325 0.28 -9.23 12.68
C GLY A 325 -0.82 -9.00 13.72
N GLY A 326 -0.82 -7.83 14.38
CA GLY A 326 -1.87 -7.42 15.32
C GLY A 326 -3.21 -7.19 14.62
N MET A 327 -3.18 -6.55 13.45
CA MET A 327 -4.38 -6.35 12.61
C MET A 327 -5.01 -7.68 12.24
N LEU A 328 -4.25 -8.61 11.66
CA LEU A 328 -4.78 -9.91 11.22
C LEU A 328 -5.39 -10.70 12.39
N LYS A 329 -4.71 -10.71 13.54
CA LYS A 329 -5.23 -11.35 14.76
C LYS A 329 -6.56 -10.75 15.21
N TRP A 330 -6.69 -9.43 15.14
CA TRP A 330 -7.92 -8.74 15.52
C TRP A 330 -9.05 -8.98 14.51
N LEU A 331 -8.76 -8.87 13.21
CA LEU A 331 -9.72 -9.16 12.15
C LEU A 331 -10.25 -10.60 12.27
N ASP A 332 -9.38 -11.57 12.58
CA ASP A 332 -9.77 -12.96 12.83
C ASP A 332 -10.78 -13.07 13.98
N ALA A 333 -10.53 -12.43 15.13
CA ALA A 333 -11.46 -12.44 16.26
C ALA A 333 -12.80 -11.78 15.91
N MET A 334 -12.77 -10.70 15.15
CA MET A 334 -13.97 -9.99 14.69
C MET A 334 -14.81 -10.84 13.73
N PHE A 335 -14.16 -11.55 12.81
CA PHE A 335 -14.84 -12.44 11.88
C PHE A 335 -15.45 -13.67 12.58
N GLU A 336 -14.70 -14.31 13.49
CA GLU A 336 -15.17 -15.47 14.25
C GLU A 336 -16.36 -15.15 15.15
N ASN A 337 -16.45 -13.90 15.65
CA ASN A 337 -17.54 -13.43 16.48
C ASN A 337 -18.22 -12.19 15.89
N SER A 338 -19.24 -12.42 15.07
CA SER A 338 -20.01 -11.36 14.41
C SER A 338 -20.73 -10.41 15.36
N GLY A 339 -20.93 -10.80 16.63
CA GLY A 339 -21.53 -9.96 17.67
C GLY A 339 -20.51 -9.24 18.55
N LEU A 340 -19.21 -9.46 18.34
CA LEU A 340 -18.15 -8.81 19.12
C LEU A 340 -18.11 -7.31 18.82
N GLU A 341 -18.27 -6.50 19.84
CA GLU A 341 -18.09 -5.05 19.75
C GLU A 341 -16.91 -4.64 20.63
N GLU A 342 -16.04 -3.80 20.08
CA GLU A 342 -14.98 -3.20 20.87
C GLU A 342 -15.58 -2.29 21.93
N VAL A 343 -15.10 -2.43 23.17
CA VAL A 343 -15.37 -1.45 24.22
C VAL A 343 -14.57 -0.19 23.91
N GLU A 344 -15.21 0.96 24.10
CA GLU A 344 -14.57 2.26 23.91
C GLU A 344 -13.37 2.43 24.87
N ILE A 345 -12.20 2.77 24.32
CA ILE A 345 -11.01 3.07 25.11
C ILE A 345 -10.70 4.55 24.99
N ILE A 346 -10.75 5.24 26.13
CA ILE A 346 -10.41 6.66 26.23
C ILE A 346 -9.00 6.75 26.81
N VAL A 347 -8.08 7.31 26.03
CA VAL A 347 -6.71 7.62 26.45
C VAL A 347 -6.58 9.14 26.45
N GLY A 348 -6.19 9.72 27.60
CA GLY A 348 -5.90 11.16 27.69
C GLY A 348 -4.67 11.54 26.87
N GLU A 349 -4.61 12.77 26.39
CA GLU A 349 -3.37 13.33 25.84
C GLU A 349 -2.42 13.60 27.00
N ASP A 350 -1.44 12.71 27.23
CA ASP A 350 -0.33 13.02 28.13
C ASP A 350 0.61 14.03 27.43
N GLU A 351 0.88 15.16 28.09
CA GLU A 351 1.61 16.33 27.59
C GLU A 351 2.91 15.98 26.83
N VAL A 352 3.02 16.51 25.61
CA VAL A 352 4.29 16.54 24.86
C VAL A 352 5.23 17.52 25.57
N HIS A 353 6.16 17.00 26.38
CA HIS A 353 7.32 17.78 26.80
C HIS A 353 8.21 18.09 25.59
N VAL A 354 7.98 19.25 25.00
CA VAL A 354 8.91 19.86 24.04
C VAL A 354 10.15 20.31 24.82
N ASN A 355 11.18 19.45 24.86
CA ASN A 355 12.52 19.92 25.19
C ASN A 355 13.04 20.75 24.00
N VAL A 356 12.78 22.06 24.05
CA VAL A 356 13.57 23.03 23.28
C VAL A 356 14.90 23.17 24.02
N ALA A 357 15.94 22.48 23.54
CA ALA A 357 17.32 22.82 23.86
C ALA A 357 17.93 23.50 22.64
N GLY A 358 18.40 24.73 22.86
CA GLY A 358 18.96 25.63 21.84
C GLY A 358 20.42 25.39 21.48
#